data_AF-A0A973XCN4-F1
#
_entry.id   AF-A0A973XCN4-F1
#
_cell.length_a   1.000
_cell.length_b   1.000
_cell.length_c   1.000
_cell.angle_alpha   90.00
_cell.angle_beta   90.00
_cell.angle_gamma   90.00
#
_symmetry.space_group_name_H-M   'P 1'
#
loop_
_entity.id
_entity.type
_entity.pdbx_description
1 polymer ?
#
loop_
_entity_poly.entity_id
_entity_poly.type
_entity_poly.pdbx_seq_one_letter_code
_entity_poly.pdbx_strand_id
1 'polypeptide(L)'
;MQPQATASPPPPAWQGPYSIKRHGTTLATCDSEPVHTPGCIQAHGAMLVLRLGDLQILQASDNTLEGLGLPVEELLGQSVARVVGATGLARLQQMLQAQVPGMGPSYAFTLPARNGAAALDASLHTSQDVAVLEFEATGHEQTHPDASLFLQTKSAIARLQGAADVRSFCQRVSTEVRALTGLDRVMVYRFHPDQHGEVIA
;
A
#
# COMPACT_ATOMS: atom_id res chain seq x y z
N MET A 1 37.07 -21.15 10.66
CA MET A 1 37.02 -19.68 10.50
C MET A 1 35.86 -19.37 9.56
N GLN A 2 34.73 -18.91 10.09
CA GLN A 2 33.61 -18.43 9.27
C GLN A 2 33.93 -17.01 8.77
N PRO A 3 33.67 -16.68 7.49
CA PRO A 3 33.88 -15.34 7.00
C PRO A 3 32.83 -14.39 7.61
N GLN A 4 33.29 -13.30 8.20
CA GLN A 4 32.46 -12.20 8.67
C GLN A 4 31.73 -11.58 7.48
N ALA A 5 30.39 -11.55 7.55
CA ALA A 5 29.57 -10.77 6.64
C ALA A 5 29.86 -9.28 6.87
N THR A 6 30.50 -8.65 5.89
CA THR A 6 30.69 -7.20 5.87
C THR A 6 29.34 -6.54 5.62
N ALA A 7 28.82 -5.79 6.59
CA ALA A 7 27.61 -4.99 6.43
C ALA A 7 27.82 -3.98 5.30
N SER A 8 26.93 -3.99 4.30
CA SER A 8 26.92 -3.00 3.23
C SER A 8 26.66 -1.61 3.81
N PRO A 9 27.33 -0.56 3.29
CA PRO A 9 27.08 0.81 3.73
C PRO A 9 25.61 1.20 3.47
N PRO A 10 25.03 2.10 4.30
CA PRO A 10 23.68 2.59 4.07
C PRO A 10 23.58 3.25 2.70
N PRO A 11 22.45 3.07 1.97
CA PRO A 11 22.27 3.72 0.68
C PRO A 11 22.35 5.25 0.83
N PRO A 12 22.87 5.96 -0.18
CA PRO A 12 22.96 7.41 -0.15
C PRO A 12 21.57 8.05 -0.01
N ALA A 13 21.53 9.21 0.66
CA ALA A 13 20.32 10.01 0.78
C ALA A 13 19.76 10.34 -0.61
N TRP A 14 18.44 10.26 -0.75
CA TRP A 14 17.75 10.30 -2.04
C TRP A 14 17.76 11.71 -2.64
N GLN A 15 18.43 11.91 -3.78
CA GLN A 15 18.64 13.25 -4.39
C GLN A 15 17.89 13.47 -5.72
N GLY A 16 16.79 12.77 -5.99
CA GLY A 16 15.94 13.04 -7.16
C GLY A 16 15.02 11.87 -7.53
N PRO A 17 14.19 11.99 -8.59
CA PRO A 17 13.15 11.01 -8.92
C PRO A 17 13.70 9.59 -9.06
N TYR A 18 12.90 8.62 -8.60
CA TYR A 18 13.18 7.19 -8.73
C TYR A 18 13.19 6.81 -10.21
N SER A 19 14.37 6.70 -10.79
CA SER A 19 14.55 5.83 -11.95
C SER A 19 16.03 5.64 -12.22
N ILE A 20 16.44 4.39 -12.41
CA ILE A 20 17.75 4.07 -12.98
C ILE A 20 17.85 4.49 -14.46
N LYS A 21 16.74 4.90 -15.09
CA LYS A 21 16.66 5.31 -16.51
C LYS A 21 17.10 6.74 -16.78
N ARG A 22 17.93 7.34 -15.91
CA ARG A 22 18.53 8.68 -16.13
C ARG A 22 19.48 8.75 -17.34
N HIS A 23 19.84 7.61 -17.93
CA HIS A 23 20.80 7.51 -19.05
C HIS A 23 20.25 6.79 -20.30
N GLY A 24 18.92 6.72 -20.45
CA GLY A 24 18.26 6.11 -21.61
C GLY A 24 17.75 4.68 -21.35
N THR A 25 16.67 4.32 -22.04
CA THR A 25 15.96 3.04 -21.85
C THR A 25 16.13 2.15 -23.08
N THR A 26 16.82 1.02 -22.92
CA THR A 26 16.75 -0.14 -23.83
C THR A 26 15.79 -1.19 -23.24
N LEU A 27 15.27 -2.12 -24.05
CA LEU A 27 14.42 -3.23 -23.57
C LEU A 27 15.13 -4.03 -22.46
N ALA A 28 16.42 -4.32 -22.61
CA ALA A 28 17.21 -5.05 -21.62
C ALA A 28 17.39 -4.30 -20.28
N THR A 29 17.49 -2.96 -20.32
CA THR A 29 17.58 -2.12 -19.11
C THR A 29 16.22 -1.84 -18.47
N CYS A 30 15.11 -2.13 -19.16
CA CYS A 30 13.75 -1.95 -18.62
C CYS A 30 13.38 -3.08 -17.66
N ASP A 31 13.71 -4.32 -17.99
CA ASP A 31 13.37 -5.51 -17.20
C ASP A 31 14.17 -5.61 -15.90
N SER A 32 15.34 -4.95 -15.85
CA SER A 32 16.24 -4.97 -14.70
C SER A 32 16.00 -3.83 -13.71
N GLU A 33 14.97 -2.99 -13.92
CA GLU A 33 14.66 -1.90 -13.00
C GLU A 33 14.15 -2.45 -11.66
N PRO A 34 14.80 -2.13 -10.52
CA PRO A 34 14.43 -2.70 -9.23
C PRO A 34 13.19 -1.99 -8.67
N VAL A 35 12.06 -2.04 -9.38
CA VAL A 35 10.81 -1.32 -9.04
C VAL A 35 10.26 -1.65 -7.65
N HIS A 36 10.72 -2.74 -7.03
CA HIS A 36 10.33 -3.20 -5.69
C HIS A 36 11.18 -2.60 -4.55
N THR A 37 12.30 -1.92 -4.85
CA THR A 37 13.13 -1.23 -3.83
C THR A 37 13.37 0.23 -4.20
N PRO A 38 12.31 1.05 -4.31
CA PRO A 38 12.45 2.44 -4.74
C PRO A 38 13.19 3.35 -3.76
N GLY A 39 13.21 2.97 -2.48
CA GLY A 39 13.75 3.80 -1.41
C GLY A 39 12.90 5.04 -1.12
N CYS A 40 11.71 5.14 -1.70
CA CYS A 40 10.75 6.21 -1.48
C CYS A 40 9.32 5.66 -1.52
N ILE A 41 8.37 6.42 -0.97
CA ILE A 41 6.93 6.14 -1.05
C ILE A 41 6.21 7.23 -1.86
N GLN A 42 4.93 7.03 -2.17
CA GLN A 42 4.10 8.12 -2.65
C GLN A 42 3.79 9.09 -1.49
N ALA A 43 3.89 10.40 -1.73
CA ALA A 43 3.86 11.40 -0.66
C ALA A 43 2.47 11.64 -0.03
N HIS A 44 1.40 11.08 -0.59
CA HIS A 44 0.03 11.26 -0.09
C HIS A 44 -0.26 10.48 1.21
N GLY A 45 0.60 9.52 1.56
CA GLY A 45 0.52 8.73 2.78
C GLY A 45 1.86 8.70 3.53
N ALA A 46 1.89 8.06 4.68
CA ALA A 46 3.09 7.82 5.47
C ALA A 46 3.32 6.33 5.70
N MET A 47 4.56 5.91 5.92
CA MET A 47 4.90 4.49 6.10
C MET A 47 5.85 4.30 7.28
N LEU A 48 5.60 3.24 8.07
CA LEU A 48 6.49 2.75 9.11
C LEU A 48 6.82 1.27 8.87
N VAL A 49 8.07 0.90 9.07
CA VAL A 49 8.52 -0.50 9.09
C VAL A 49 8.78 -0.90 10.53
N LEU A 50 8.20 -2.02 10.95
CA LEU A 50 8.15 -2.48 12.33
C LEU A 50 8.84 -3.84 12.47
N ARG A 51 9.58 -4.00 13.56
CA ARG A 51 10.10 -5.31 13.97
C ARG A 51 8.97 -6.17 14.49
N LEU A 52 8.81 -7.39 13.97
CA LEU A 52 7.69 -8.27 14.33
C LEU A 52 7.61 -8.62 15.83
N GLY A 53 8.76 -8.75 16.50
CA GLY A 53 8.80 -9.22 17.90
C GLY A 53 8.23 -8.24 18.93
N ASP A 54 8.41 -6.93 18.72
CA ASP A 54 8.08 -5.89 19.70
C ASP A 54 7.39 -4.65 19.09
N LEU A 55 7.22 -4.63 17.77
CA LEU A 55 6.68 -3.51 17.01
C LEU A 55 7.44 -2.19 17.24
N GLN A 56 8.75 -2.32 17.40
CA GLN A 56 9.67 -1.20 17.33
C GLN A 56 9.77 -0.68 15.90
N ILE A 57 9.74 0.65 15.73
CA ILE A 57 9.89 1.33 14.45
C ILE A 57 11.35 1.24 14.00
N LEU A 58 11.59 0.51 12.91
CA LEU A 58 12.89 0.32 12.27
C LEU A 58 13.16 1.35 11.17
N GLN A 59 12.10 1.71 10.42
CA GLN A 59 12.16 2.72 9.36
C GLN A 59 10.88 3.56 9.39
N ALA A 60 10.99 4.80 8.93
CA ALA A 60 9.88 5.72 8.77
C ALA A 60 10.10 6.52 7.49
N SER A 61 9.02 6.88 6.79
CA SER A 61 9.10 7.75 5.62
C SER A 61 9.43 9.20 6.02
N ASP A 62 10.16 9.92 5.18
CA ASP A 62 10.61 11.30 5.49
C ASP A 62 9.46 12.28 5.78
N ASN A 63 8.26 11.99 5.29
CA ASN A 63 7.07 12.83 5.46
C ASN A 63 6.26 12.52 6.74
N THR A 64 6.79 11.80 7.73
CA THR A 64 6.04 11.51 8.97
C THR A 64 5.67 12.77 9.76
N LEU A 65 6.43 13.86 9.65
CA LEU A 65 6.06 15.11 10.32
C LEU A 65 4.75 15.67 9.76
N GLU A 66 4.58 15.66 8.43
CA GLU A 66 3.37 16.12 7.76
C GLU A 66 2.24 15.09 7.89
N GLY A 67 2.54 13.81 7.68
CA GLY A 67 1.54 12.74 7.67
C GLY A 67 1.09 12.30 9.05
N LEU A 68 1.97 12.23 10.04
CA LEU A 68 1.70 11.69 11.38
C LEU A 68 1.85 12.73 12.51
N GLY A 69 2.32 13.95 12.19
CA GLY A 69 2.60 14.99 13.19
C GLY A 69 3.84 14.73 14.05
N LEU A 70 4.68 13.76 13.67
CA LEU A 70 5.87 13.35 14.43
C LEU A 70 7.10 13.27 13.51
N PRO A 71 8.22 13.93 13.85
CA PRO A 71 9.43 13.87 13.06
C PRO A 71 10.09 12.48 13.16
N VAL A 72 10.81 12.07 12.11
CA VAL A 72 11.42 10.72 12.00
C VAL A 72 12.33 10.42 13.18
N GLU A 73 13.08 11.41 13.67
CA GLU A 73 14.02 11.30 14.77
C GLU A 73 13.35 10.92 16.10
N GLU A 74 12.07 11.26 16.27
CA GLU A 74 11.27 10.87 17.43
C GLU A 74 10.63 9.49 17.29
N LEU A 75 10.62 8.91 16.09
CA LEU A 75 9.97 7.64 15.79
C LEU A 75 10.96 6.48 15.79
N LEU A 76 12.14 6.67 15.18
CA LEU A 76 13.11 5.58 15.03
C LEU A 76 13.52 4.98 16.37
N GLY A 77 13.46 3.65 16.45
CA GLY A 77 13.77 2.89 17.67
C GLY A 77 12.71 2.98 18.77
N GLN A 78 11.62 3.72 18.58
CA GLN A 78 10.50 3.76 19.53
C GLN A 78 9.48 2.66 19.24
N SER A 79 8.61 2.37 20.21
CA SER A 79 7.44 1.54 19.97
C SER A 79 6.43 2.27 19.08
N VAL A 80 5.78 1.55 18.17
CA VAL A 80 4.68 2.08 17.33
C VAL A 80 3.52 2.65 18.16
N ALA A 81 3.39 2.28 19.44
CA ALA A 81 2.41 2.87 20.36
C ALA A 81 2.53 4.41 20.48
N ARG A 82 3.69 5.00 20.19
CA ARG A 82 3.85 6.46 20.12
C ARG A 82 2.97 7.10 19.06
N VAL A 83 2.67 6.37 17.98
CA VAL A 83 1.82 6.80 16.86
C VAL A 83 0.39 6.34 17.06
N VAL A 84 0.19 5.05 17.36
CA VAL A 84 -1.14 4.42 17.32
C VAL A 84 -1.82 4.26 18.68
N GLY A 85 -1.13 4.65 19.75
CA GLY A 85 -1.58 4.45 21.14
C GLY A 85 -1.60 2.97 21.56
N ALA A 86 -1.97 2.73 22.82
CA ALA A 86 -2.01 1.37 23.38
C ALA A 86 -3.08 0.49 22.69
N THR A 87 -4.24 1.05 22.37
CA THR A 87 -5.32 0.33 21.69
C THR A 87 -4.93 -0.08 20.27
N GLY A 88 -4.30 0.83 19.51
CA GLY A 88 -3.79 0.53 18.18
C GLY A 88 -2.70 -0.55 18.24
N LEU A 89 -1.77 -0.47 19.19
CA LEU A 89 -0.73 -1.49 19.39
C LEU A 89 -1.35 -2.88 19.62
N ALA A 90 -2.31 -2.99 20.53
CA ALA A 90 -2.99 -4.26 20.81
C ALA A 90 -3.70 -4.82 19.58
N ARG A 91 -4.34 -3.94 18.78
CA ARG A 91 -4.99 -4.32 17.53
C ARG A 91 -3.99 -4.85 16.49
N LEU A 92 -2.84 -4.19 16.31
CA LEU A 92 -1.77 -4.65 15.42
C LEU A 92 -1.24 -6.02 15.85
N GLN A 93 -0.99 -6.21 17.15
CA GLN A 93 -0.54 -7.50 17.69
C GLN A 93 -1.54 -8.62 17.40
N GLN A 94 -2.84 -8.37 17.60
CA GLN A 94 -3.88 -9.34 17.28
C GLN A 94 -3.91 -9.67 15.78
N MET A 95 -3.76 -8.67 14.91
CA MET A 95 -3.74 -8.89 13.46
C MET A 95 -2.55 -9.74 13.04
N LEU A 96 -1.35 -9.48 13.58
CA LEU A 96 -0.14 -10.26 13.27
C LEU A 96 -0.27 -11.72 13.73
N GLN A 97 -0.94 -11.97 14.86
CA GLN A 97 -1.20 -13.33 15.33
C GLN A 97 -2.20 -14.08 14.43
N ALA A 98 -3.13 -13.36 13.81
CA ALA A 98 -4.16 -13.93 12.93
C ALA A 98 -3.75 -13.95 11.45
N GLN A 99 -2.57 -13.43 11.11
CA GLN A 99 -2.17 -13.23 9.72
C GLN A 99 -1.81 -14.53 9.04
N VAL A 100 -2.28 -14.68 7.80
CA VAL A 100 -1.93 -15.79 6.93
C VAL A 100 -0.76 -15.36 6.03
N PRO A 101 0.31 -16.16 5.88
CA PRO A 101 1.39 -15.87 4.94
C PRO A 101 0.86 -15.62 3.53
N GLY A 102 1.33 -14.55 2.89
CA GLY A 102 0.88 -14.14 1.55
C GLY A 102 -0.40 -13.32 1.50
N MET A 103 -1.01 -13.00 2.65
CA MET A 103 -2.11 -12.04 2.71
C MET A 103 -1.58 -10.61 2.49
N GLY A 104 -2.19 -9.90 1.55
CA GLY A 104 -1.85 -8.50 1.26
C GLY A 104 -2.22 -7.53 2.39
N PRO A 105 -2.03 -6.21 2.15
CA PRO A 105 -2.42 -5.16 3.07
C PRO A 105 -3.85 -5.32 3.57
N SER A 106 -4.00 -5.24 4.89
CA SER A 106 -5.28 -5.38 5.57
C SER A 106 -5.55 -4.14 6.42
N TYR A 107 -6.74 -3.56 6.28
CA TYR A 107 -7.17 -2.46 7.11
C TYR A 107 -7.11 -2.84 8.59
N ALA A 108 -6.44 -2.01 9.40
CA ALA A 108 -6.26 -2.21 10.82
C ALA A 108 -7.26 -1.40 11.65
N PHE A 109 -7.26 -0.08 11.45
CA PHE A 109 -8.06 0.92 12.15
C PHE A 109 -7.86 2.31 11.52
N THR A 110 -8.70 3.27 11.91
CA THR A 110 -8.54 4.68 11.56
C THR A 110 -7.98 5.45 12.76
N LEU A 111 -6.85 6.12 12.56
CA LEU A 111 -6.35 7.13 13.50
C LEU A 111 -7.22 8.39 13.39
N PRO A 112 -7.68 8.94 14.53
CA PRO A 112 -8.47 10.16 14.52
C PRO A 112 -7.63 11.35 14.04
N ALA A 113 -8.30 12.35 13.47
CA ALA A 113 -7.71 13.64 13.13
C ALA A 113 -7.01 14.28 14.34
N ARG A 114 -5.81 14.82 14.14
CA ARG A 114 -4.97 15.42 15.20
C ARG A 114 -4.25 16.65 14.68
N ASN A 115 -4.19 17.72 15.48
CA ASN A 115 -3.41 18.93 15.19
C ASN A 115 -3.64 19.53 13.79
N GLY A 116 -4.87 19.46 13.26
CA GLY A 116 -5.22 19.96 11.93
C GLY A 116 -4.95 18.97 10.78
N ALA A 117 -4.35 17.81 11.04
CA ALA A 117 -4.23 16.72 10.08
C ALA A 117 -5.53 15.88 10.02
N ALA A 118 -5.82 15.36 8.83
CA ALA A 118 -6.99 14.50 8.58
C ALA A 118 -6.92 13.19 9.38
N ALA A 119 -8.06 12.50 9.49
CA ALA A 119 -8.07 11.12 9.96
C ALA A 119 -7.32 10.22 8.95
N LEU A 120 -6.64 9.19 9.45
CA LEU A 120 -5.79 8.33 8.63
C LEU A 120 -6.20 6.88 8.79
N ASP A 121 -6.45 6.19 7.69
CA ASP A 121 -6.61 4.75 7.68
C ASP A 121 -5.24 4.08 7.74
N ALA A 122 -5.08 3.15 8.68
CA ALA A 122 -3.88 2.38 8.84
C ALA A 122 -4.07 0.98 8.25
N SER A 123 -3.20 0.58 7.33
CA SER A 123 -3.17 -0.74 6.71
C SER A 123 -1.89 -1.48 7.09
N LEU A 124 -2.01 -2.75 7.47
CA LEU A 124 -0.92 -3.59 7.93
C LEU A 124 -0.70 -4.74 6.96
N HIS A 125 0.56 -5.00 6.61
CA HIS A 125 0.98 -6.29 6.03
C HIS A 125 2.33 -6.73 6.58
N THR A 126 2.71 -7.96 6.26
CA THR A 126 4.06 -8.48 6.54
C THR A 126 4.82 -8.64 5.24
N SER A 127 6.10 -8.32 5.26
CA SER A 127 7.02 -8.52 4.14
C SER A 127 8.31 -9.09 4.70
N GLN A 128 8.63 -10.31 4.30
CA GLN A 128 9.75 -11.07 4.87
C GLN A 128 9.65 -11.11 6.42
N ASP A 129 10.62 -10.52 7.12
CA ASP A 129 10.74 -10.55 8.58
C ASP A 129 10.29 -9.23 9.28
N VAL A 130 9.57 -8.36 8.55
CA VAL A 130 9.07 -7.08 9.09
C VAL A 130 7.56 -6.94 8.87
N ALA A 131 6.95 -6.11 9.72
CA ALA A 131 5.62 -5.58 9.51
C ALA A 131 5.73 -4.21 8.84
N VAL A 132 4.86 -3.94 7.87
CA VAL A 132 4.76 -2.64 7.20
C VAL A 132 3.40 -2.06 7.52
N LEU A 133 3.41 -0.84 8.05
CA LEU A 133 2.23 -0.07 8.42
C LEU A 133 2.17 1.18 7.56
N GLU A 134 1.12 1.27 6.75
CA GLU A 134 0.87 2.37 5.81
C GLU A 134 -0.32 3.19 6.30
N PHE A 135 -0.21 4.51 6.16
CA PHE A 135 -1.21 5.47 6.60
C PHE A 135 -1.66 6.31 5.40
N GLU A 136 -2.94 6.32 5.12
CA GLU A 136 -3.54 7.11 4.04
C GLU A 136 -4.65 7.98 4.62
N ALA A 137 -4.81 9.21 4.13
CA ALA A 137 -5.95 10.03 4.51
C ALA A 137 -7.24 9.31 4.09
N THR A 138 -8.22 9.24 4.99
CA THR A 138 -9.45 8.47 4.73
C THR A 138 -10.23 8.95 3.50
N GLY A 139 -9.97 10.17 3.02
CA GLY A 139 -10.67 10.78 1.90
C GLY A 139 -12.16 11.07 2.18
N HIS A 140 -12.65 10.70 3.36
CA HIS A 140 -14.04 10.85 3.75
C HIS A 140 -14.23 12.14 4.57
N GLU A 141 -14.69 13.22 3.93
CA GLU A 141 -15.21 14.40 4.67
C GLU A 141 -16.54 14.08 5.37
N GLN A 142 -17.25 13.05 4.92
CA GLN A 142 -18.54 12.61 5.45
C GLN A 142 -18.55 11.08 5.55
N THR A 143 -19.07 10.56 6.66
CA THR A 143 -19.43 9.16 6.82
C THR A 143 -20.49 8.78 5.77
N HIS A 144 -20.05 8.35 4.60
CA HIS A 144 -20.94 7.60 3.72
C HIS A 144 -21.22 6.27 4.42
N PRO A 145 -22.49 5.87 4.60
CA PRO A 145 -22.78 4.63 5.29
C PRO A 145 -22.23 3.45 4.48
N ASP A 146 -21.28 2.70 5.05
CA ASP A 146 -20.64 1.51 4.48
C ASP A 146 -21.62 0.53 3.80
N ALA A 147 -22.86 0.52 4.26
CA ALA A 147 -23.96 -0.25 3.68
C ALA A 147 -24.21 0.05 2.19
N SER A 148 -24.04 1.30 1.74
CA SER A 148 -24.24 1.69 0.34
C SER A 148 -23.19 1.05 -0.57
N LEU A 149 -21.90 1.13 -0.19
CA LEU A 149 -20.81 0.55 -0.99
C LEU A 149 -20.87 -0.98 -1.02
N PHE A 150 -21.20 -1.61 0.12
CA PHE A 150 -21.38 -3.05 0.18
C PHE A 150 -22.51 -3.53 -0.75
N LEU A 151 -23.67 -2.86 -0.72
CA LEU A 151 -24.80 -3.20 -1.59
C LEU A 151 -24.48 -2.93 -3.07
N GLN A 152 -23.79 -1.85 -3.39
CA GLN A 152 -23.33 -1.56 -4.75
C GLN A 152 -22.38 -2.63 -5.26
N THR A 153 -21.41 -3.05 -4.45
CA THR A 153 -20.45 -4.10 -4.77
C THR A 153 -21.15 -5.45 -4.97
N LYS A 154 -22.06 -5.83 -4.07
CA LYS A 154 -22.85 -7.06 -4.20
C LYS A 154 -23.69 -7.06 -5.48
N SER A 155 -24.30 -5.92 -5.80
CA SER A 155 -25.10 -5.76 -7.02
C SER A 155 -24.23 -5.82 -8.28
N ALA A 156 -23.04 -5.23 -8.25
CA ALA A 156 -22.06 -5.33 -9.32
C ALA A 156 -21.68 -6.79 -9.56
N ILE A 157 -21.30 -7.53 -8.51
CA ILE A 157 -20.96 -8.96 -8.61
C ILE A 157 -22.11 -9.77 -9.24
N ALA A 158 -23.36 -9.55 -8.81
CA ALA A 158 -24.52 -10.23 -9.39
C ALA A 158 -24.68 -9.93 -10.89
N ARG A 159 -24.45 -8.68 -11.33
CA ARG A 159 -24.48 -8.30 -12.74
C ARG A 159 -23.34 -8.92 -13.55
N LEU A 160 -22.16 -9.09 -12.95
CA LEU A 160 -21.02 -9.78 -13.57
C LEU A 160 -21.31 -11.27 -13.78
N GLN A 161 -21.93 -11.94 -12.80
CA GLN A 161 -22.29 -13.36 -12.87
C GLN A 161 -23.29 -13.69 -13.99
N GLY A 162 -24.07 -12.69 -14.45
CA GLY A 162 -25.00 -12.84 -15.57
C GLY A 162 -24.39 -12.68 -16.97
N ALA A 163 -23.07 -12.60 -17.10
CA ALA A 163 -22.40 -12.50 -18.40
C ALA A 163 -22.43 -13.84 -19.16
N ALA A 164 -22.69 -13.80 -20.47
CA ALA A 164 -22.80 -15.00 -21.31
C ALA A 164 -21.44 -15.50 -21.82
N ASP A 165 -20.44 -14.61 -21.89
CA ASP A 165 -19.11 -14.90 -22.41
C ASP A 165 -18.06 -13.96 -21.78
N VAL A 166 -16.77 -14.24 -22.02
CA VAL A 166 -15.65 -13.46 -21.46
C VAL A 166 -15.69 -12.00 -21.91
N ARG A 167 -16.08 -11.71 -23.16
CA ARG A 167 -16.10 -10.33 -23.69
C ARG A 167 -17.15 -9.50 -22.96
N SER A 168 -18.37 -10.02 -22.86
CA SER A 168 -19.47 -9.38 -22.13
C SER A 168 -19.18 -9.28 -20.64
N PHE A 169 -18.47 -10.24 -20.05
CA PHE A 169 -17.97 -10.14 -18.67
C PHE A 169 -16.99 -8.97 -18.52
N CYS A 170 -15.97 -8.87 -19.36
CA CYS A 170 -14.96 -7.81 -19.29
C CYS A 170 -15.57 -6.41 -19.45
N GLN A 171 -16.52 -6.23 -20.38
CA GLN A 171 -17.26 -4.98 -20.56
C GLN A 171 -18.09 -4.59 -19.33
N ARG A 172 -18.71 -5.57 -18.67
CA ARG A 172 -19.43 -5.30 -17.42
C ARG A 172 -18.45 -4.93 -16.31
N VAL A 173 -17.32 -5.63 -16.17
CA VAL A 173 -16.29 -5.29 -15.18
C VAL A 173 -15.80 -3.86 -15.36
N SER A 174 -15.43 -3.44 -16.58
CA SER A 174 -14.92 -2.08 -16.80
C SER A 174 -16.00 -1.03 -16.48
N THR A 175 -17.26 -1.29 -16.82
CA THR A 175 -18.38 -0.39 -16.51
C THR A 175 -18.65 -0.29 -15.00
N GLU A 176 -18.72 -1.42 -14.30
CA GLU A 176 -19.00 -1.47 -12.86
C GLU A 176 -17.89 -0.83 -12.04
N VAL A 177 -16.62 -1.16 -12.34
CA VAL A 177 -15.47 -0.56 -11.65
C VAL A 177 -15.41 0.94 -11.91
N ARG A 178 -15.71 1.40 -13.13
CA ARG A 178 -15.78 2.83 -13.44
C ARG A 178 -16.86 3.54 -12.62
N ALA A 179 -18.04 2.94 -12.51
CA ALA A 179 -19.13 3.51 -11.73
C ALA A 179 -18.82 3.57 -10.22
N LEU A 180 -18.14 2.55 -9.69
CA LEU A 180 -17.77 2.49 -8.27
C LEU A 180 -16.62 3.44 -7.90
N THR A 181 -15.64 3.58 -8.79
CA THR A 181 -14.40 4.34 -8.51
C THR A 181 -14.47 5.79 -8.98
N GLY A 182 -15.37 6.13 -9.90
CA GLY A 182 -15.44 7.45 -10.52
C GLY A 182 -14.27 7.77 -11.47
N LEU A 183 -13.43 6.79 -11.81
CA LEU A 183 -12.32 6.99 -12.74
C LEU A 183 -12.82 7.39 -14.12
N ASP A 184 -12.08 8.26 -14.82
CA ASP A 184 -12.44 8.66 -16.18
C ASP A 184 -12.48 7.47 -17.14
N ARG A 185 -11.54 6.53 -16.97
CA ARG A 185 -11.38 5.35 -17.82
C ARG A 185 -10.97 4.13 -17.01
N VAL A 186 -11.64 3.01 -17.29
CA VAL A 186 -11.29 1.67 -16.81
C VAL A 186 -11.15 0.76 -18.02
N MET A 187 -10.11 -0.08 -18.05
CA MET A 187 -9.81 -0.97 -19.18
C MET A 187 -9.56 -2.38 -18.65
N VAL A 188 -9.91 -3.38 -19.45
CA VAL A 188 -9.47 -4.77 -19.22
C VAL A 188 -8.35 -5.10 -20.20
N TYR A 189 -7.17 -5.37 -19.66
CA TYR A 189 -5.97 -5.70 -20.43
C TYR A 189 -5.71 -7.21 -20.38
N ARG A 190 -5.59 -7.84 -21.54
CA ARG A 190 -5.30 -9.27 -21.67
C ARG A 190 -3.90 -9.48 -22.22
N PHE A 191 -3.10 -10.29 -21.53
CA PHE A 191 -1.79 -10.74 -22.01
C PHE A 191 -1.92 -11.96 -22.93
N HIS A 192 -1.12 -11.97 -23.98
CA HIS A 192 -0.93 -13.10 -24.91
C HIS A 192 0.29 -13.95 -24.49
N PRO A 193 0.50 -15.16 -25.06
CA PRO A 193 1.58 -16.06 -24.64
C PRO A 193 3.01 -15.47 -24.74
N ASP A 194 3.21 -14.52 -25.63
CA ASP A 194 4.44 -13.75 -25.85
C ASP A 194 4.50 -12.45 -25.03
N GLN A 195 3.60 -12.30 -24.03
CA GLN A 195 3.54 -11.20 -23.06
C GLN A 195 3.22 -9.81 -23.63
N HIS A 196 2.94 -9.68 -24.93
CA HIS A 196 2.23 -8.49 -25.41
C HIS A 196 0.79 -8.51 -24.91
N GLY A 197 0.12 -7.37 -24.90
CA GLY A 197 -1.27 -7.34 -24.48
C GLY A 197 -2.17 -6.43 -25.30
N GLU A 198 -3.45 -6.65 -25.11
CA GLU A 198 -4.55 -6.07 -25.87
C GLU A 198 -5.61 -5.55 -24.90
N VAL A 199 -6.12 -4.35 -25.17
CA VAL A 199 -7.29 -3.81 -24.45
C VAL A 199 -8.54 -4.45 -25.05
N ILE A 200 -9.28 -5.23 -24.27
CA ILE A 200 -10.44 -6.00 -24.74
C ILE A 200 -11.79 -5.42 -24.28
N ALA A 201 -11.78 -4.48 -23.34
CA ALA A 201 -12.95 -3.77 -22.82
C ALA A 201 -12.56 -2.52 -22.02
#